data_AF-A0A661QDI5-F1
#
_entry.id   AF-A0A661QDI5-F1
#
_cell.length_a   1.000
_cell.length_b   1.000
_cell.length_c   1.000
_cell.angle_alpha   90.00
_cell.angle_beta   90.00
_cell.angle_gamma   90.00
#
_symmetry.space_group_name_H-M   'P 1'
#
loop_
_entity.id
_entity.type
_entity.pdbx_description
1 polymer ?
#
loop_
_entity_poly.entity_id
_entity_poly.type
_entity_poly.pdbx_seq_one_letter_code
_entity_poly.pdbx_strand_id
1 'polypeptide(L)'
;MTSAVENQMPVDRVESYPADFGKLYCFTRIVGAQGDTEITHVWYYQDNEMARVSLSVRSSNWRTYSSKRFLPQWAGEWKVVILDEEENEIATIPFKLE
;
A
#
# COMPACT_ATOMS: atom_id res chain seq x y z
N MET A 1 0.84 5.78 -3.85
CA MET A 1 -0.06 4.90 -4.63
C MET A 1 0.26 5.05 -6.10
N THR A 2 0.20 3.96 -6.87
CA THR A 2 0.48 3.95 -8.32
C THR A 2 -0.60 3.19 -9.06
N SER A 3 -0.89 3.65 -10.28
CA SER A 3 -1.79 3.00 -11.25
C SER A 3 -1.29 1.62 -11.65
N ALA A 4 0.02 1.49 -11.85
CA ALA A 4 0.69 0.24 -12.15
C ALA A 4 2.08 0.16 -11.52
N VAL A 5 2.59 -1.05 -11.36
CA VAL A 5 4.00 -1.30 -11.04
C VAL A 5 4.58 -2.03 -12.23
N GLU A 6 5.47 -1.38 -12.99
CA GLU A 6 6.17 -1.96 -14.13
C GLU A 6 7.67 -1.98 -13.83
N ASN A 7 8.35 -3.09 -14.12
CA ASN A 7 9.79 -3.26 -13.81
C ASN A 7 10.17 -2.93 -12.35
N GLN A 8 9.31 -3.28 -11.39
CA GLN A 8 9.49 -2.98 -9.95
C GLN A 8 9.60 -1.48 -9.63
N MET A 9 9.04 -0.63 -10.48
CA MET A 9 8.94 0.80 -10.25
C MET A 9 7.47 1.25 -10.36
N PRO A 10 7.00 2.14 -9.49
CA PRO A 10 5.69 2.77 -9.66
C PRO A 10 5.71 3.59 -10.95
N VAL A 11 4.75 3.36 -11.85
CA VAL A 11 4.66 4.12 -13.10
C VAL A 11 4.17 5.54 -12.87
N ASP A 12 3.40 5.77 -11.81
CA ASP A 12 2.84 7.07 -11.44
C ASP A 12 2.74 7.24 -9.92
N ARG A 13 2.64 8.48 -9.45
CA ARG A 13 2.17 8.79 -8.10
C ARG A 13 0.77 9.38 -8.21
N VAL A 14 -0.22 8.63 -7.79
CA VAL A 14 -1.62 9.04 -7.88
C VAL A 14 -2.23 9.20 -6.50
N GLU A 15 -2.83 10.36 -6.26
CA GLU A 15 -3.50 10.71 -4.99
C GLU A 15 -5.04 10.55 -5.10
N SER A 16 -5.60 10.76 -6.30
CA SER A 16 -7.02 10.50 -6.61
C SER A 16 -7.14 9.51 -7.77
N TYR A 17 -7.90 8.43 -7.58
CA TYR A 17 -8.01 7.34 -8.56
C TYR A 17 -9.46 7.04 -8.91
N PRO A 18 -9.81 6.89 -10.20
CA PRO A 18 -11.15 6.47 -10.59
C PRO A 18 -11.43 5.05 -10.09
N ALA A 19 -12.52 4.88 -9.34
CA ALA A 19 -12.93 3.60 -8.75
C ALA A 19 -13.23 2.52 -9.82
N ASP A 20 -13.46 2.95 -11.07
CA ASP A 20 -13.73 2.09 -12.23
C ASP A 20 -12.51 1.28 -12.68
N PHE A 21 -11.29 1.80 -12.48
CA PHE A 21 -10.05 1.11 -12.89
C PHE A 21 -9.69 -0.09 -12.01
N GLY A 22 -10.47 -0.34 -10.96
CA GLY A 22 -10.61 -1.64 -10.33
C GLY A 22 -9.40 -2.15 -9.54
N LYS A 23 -8.17 -1.68 -9.72
CA LYS A 23 -7.00 -2.16 -8.96
C LYS A 23 -5.97 -1.07 -8.74
N LEU A 24 -5.56 -0.87 -7.50
CA LEU A 24 -4.44 -0.01 -7.15
C LEU A 24 -3.31 -0.79 -6.50
N TYR A 25 -2.11 -0.24 -6.65
CA TYR A 25 -0.89 -0.77 -6.08
C TYR A 25 -0.32 0.22 -5.08
N CYS A 26 -0.06 -0.26 -3.87
CA CYS A 26 0.72 0.46 -2.86
C CYS A 26 2.15 -0.05 -2.95
N PHE A 27 2.98 0.66 -3.70
CA PHE A 27 4.41 0.41 -3.78
C PHE A 27 5.12 1.03 -2.58
N THR A 28 5.90 0.23 -1.89
CA THR A 28 6.69 0.64 -0.72
C THR A 28 8.14 0.21 -0.92
N ARG A 29 9.05 1.18 -0.84
CA ARG A 29 10.48 0.92 -0.82
C ARG A 29 10.98 1.08 0.60
N ILE A 30 11.59 0.01 1.10
CA ILE A 30 12.12 -0.06 2.46
C ILE A 30 13.64 0.07 2.34
N VAL A 31 14.20 1.01 3.08
CA VAL A 31 15.64 1.29 3.09
C VAL A 31 16.10 1.29 4.53
N GLY A 32 17.21 0.60 4.82
CA GLY A 32 17.76 0.51 6.16
C GLY A 32 17.21 -0.64 7.02
N ALA A 33 16.44 -1.56 6.44
CA ALA A 33 16.05 -2.78 7.16
C ALA A 33 17.30 -3.58 7.57
N GLN A 34 17.38 -3.95 8.86
CA GLN A 34 18.45 -4.76 9.42
C GLN A 34 17.91 -6.14 9.74
N GLY A 35 18.40 -7.17 9.04
CA GLY A 35 17.93 -8.54 9.23
C GLY A 35 16.72 -8.92 8.36
N ASP A 36 16.13 -10.07 8.68
CA ASP A 36 14.85 -10.53 8.13
C ASP A 36 13.74 -9.89 8.97
N THR A 37 13.05 -8.91 8.41
CA THR A 37 11.93 -8.20 9.06
C THR A 37 10.67 -8.33 8.20
N GLU A 38 9.54 -7.84 8.67
CA GLU A 38 8.29 -7.86 7.92
C GLU A 38 7.59 -6.51 8.06
N ILE A 39 6.88 -6.10 7.00
CA ILE A 39 5.96 -4.97 7.09
C ILE A 39 4.55 -5.42 6.74
N THR A 40 3.56 -4.76 7.31
CA THR A 40 2.15 -5.04 7.02
C THR A 40 1.50 -3.82 6.38
N HIS A 41 0.95 -3.99 5.18
CA HIS A 41 0.10 -2.99 4.55
C HIS A 41 -1.36 -3.23 4.98
N VAL A 42 -1.91 -2.31 5.76
CA VAL A 42 -3.30 -2.31 6.21
C VAL A 42 -4.09 -1.28 5.43
N TRP A 43 -5.06 -1.75 4.65
CA TRP A 43 -5.95 -0.94 3.82
C TRP A 43 -7.20 -0.57 4.61
N TYR A 44 -7.40 0.72 4.84
CA TYR A 44 -8.58 1.26 5.49
C TYR A 44 -9.46 2.01 4.50
N TYR A 45 -10.76 1.80 4.60
CA TYR A 45 -11.81 2.57 3.92
C TYR A 45 -12.71 3.20 4.97
N GLN A 46 -12.82 4.53 4.99
CA GLN A 46 -13.63 5.24 6.00
C GLN A 46 -13.35 4.72 7.43
N ASP A 47 -12.07 4.62 7.80
CA ASP A 47 -11.59 4.09 9.08
C ASP A 47 -11.89 2.60 9.38
N ASN A 48 -12.49 1.87 8.46
CA ASN A 48 -12.69 0.43 8.57
C ASN A 48 -11.57 -0.34 7.89
N GLU A 49 -10.96 -1.30 8.59
CA GLU A 49 -9.96 -2.20 8.01
C GLU A 49 -10.62 -3.11 6.96
N MET A 50 -10.19 -2.98 5.71
CA MET A 50 -10.72 -3.72 4.56
C MET A 50 -9.80 -4.83 4.07
N ALA A 51 -8.50 -4.76 4.37
CA ALA A 51 -7.52 -5.80 4.08
C ALA A 51 -6.23 -5.53 4.85
N ARG A 52 -5.55 -6.61 5.24
CA ARG A 52 -4.18 -6.58 5.74
C ARG A 52 -3.31 -7.50 4.90
N VAL A 53 -2.11 -7.04 4.54
CA VAL A 53 -1.17 -7.78 3.71
C VAL A 53 0.21 -7.70 4.32
N SER A 54 0.66 -8.81 4.89
CA SER A 54 2.01 -8.97 5.42
C SER A 54 3.00 -9.23 4.29
N LEU A 55 4.13 -8.53 4.31
CA LEU A 55 5.15 -8.51 3.26
C LEU A 55 6.52 -8.63 3.91
N SER A 56 7.15 -9.79 3.75
CA SER A 56 8.46 -10.04 4.32
C SER A 56 9.57 -9.24 3.60
N VAL A 57 10.54 -8.79 4.38
CA VAL A 57 11.61 -7.86 4.01
C VAL A 57 12.94 -8.50 4.35
N ARG A 58 13.62 -9.02 3.33
CA ARG A 58 14.83 -9.84 3.52
C ARG A 58 16.14 -9.10 3.27
N SER A 59 16.10 -7.79 3.06
CA SER A 59 17.28 -7.02 2.69
C SER A 59 17.15 -5.54 3.04
N SER A 60 18.30 -4.89 3.25
CA SER A 60 18.38 -3.47 3.62
C SER A 60 17.87 -2.49 2.56
N ASN A 61 17.66 -2.94 1.32
CA ASN A 61 17.00 -2.17 0.27
C ASN A 61 16.01 -3.09 -0.44
N TRP A 62 14.82 -3.21 0.14
CA TRP A 62 13.77 -4.09 -0.36
C TRP A 62 12.68 -3.27 -1.02
N ARG A 63 12.13 -3.80 -2.12
CA ARG A 63 10.99 -3.21 -2.81
C ARG A 63 9.86 -4.21 -2.73
N THR A 64 8.76 -3.80 -2.13
CA THR A 64 7.56 -4.60 -2.02
C THR A 64 6.36 -3.79 -2.42
N TYR A 65 5.28 -4.47 -2.77
CA TYR A 65 4.03 -3.81 -3.08
C TYR A 65 2.87 -4.71 -2.67
N SER A 66 1.80 -4.10 -2.18
CA SER A 66 0.51 -4.76 -2.10
C SER A 66 -0.40 -4.18 -3.17
N SER A 67 -1.38 -4.97 -3.60
CA SER A 67 -2.41 -4.51 -4.51
C SER A 67 -3.78 -4.87 -3.98
N LYS A 68 -4.74 -3.97 -4.11
CA LYS A 68 -6.12 -4.23 -3.75
C LYS A 68 -7.01 -3.95 -4.95
N ARG A 69 -8.02 -4.80 -5.12
CA ARG A 69 -9.07 -4.60 -6.11
C ARG A 69 -10.17 -3.76 -5.47
N PHE A 70 -10.61 -2.71 -6.14
CA PHE A 70 -11.64 -1.78 -5.70
C PHE A 70 -12.89 -1.94 -6.54
N LEU A 71 -14.03 -1.65 -5.92
CA LEU A 71 -15.32 -1.63 -6.57
C LEU A 71 -15.83 -0.17 -6.60
N PRO A 72 -16.62 0.24 -7.60
CA PRO A 72 -17.18 1.59 -7.67
C PRO A 72 -17.93 2.01 -6.42
N GLN A 73 -18.57 1.06 -5.74
CA GLN A 73 -19.30 1.27 -4.48
C GLN A 73 -18.41 1.64 -3.28
N TRP A 74 -17.08 1.48 -3.40
CA TRP A 74 -16.13 1.89 -2.36
C TRP A 74 -15.40 3.21 -2.71
N ALA A 75 -16.02 4.05 -3.54
CA ALA A 75 -15.57 5.42 -3.75
C ALA A 75 -15.60 6.20 -2.43
N GLY A 76 -14.55 6.97 -2.15
CA GLY A 76 -14.39 7.69 -0.88
C GLY A 76 -12.95 7.77 -0.39
N GLU A 77 -12.80 8.09 0.88
CA GLU A 77 -11.49 8.24 1.53
C GLU A 77 -10.92 6.88 1.93
N TRP A 78 -9.68 6.66 1.51
CA TRP A 78 -8.90 5.49 1.84
C TRP A 78 -7.56 5.88 2.43
N LYS A 79 -6.98 4.96 3.20
CA LYS A 79 -5.61 5.09 3.68
C LYS A 79 -4.95 3.72 3.71
N VAL A 80 -3.67 3.66 3.35
CA VAL A 80 -2.82 2.49 3.58
C VAL A 80 -1.89 2.81 4.73
N VAL A 81 -2.06 2.10 5.84
CA VAL A 81 -1.16 2.17 6.98
C VAL A 81 -0.11 1.08 6.80
N ILE A 82 1.16 1.44 6.96
CA ILE A 82 2.30 0.54 6.85
C ILE A 82 2.81 0.34 8.28
N LEU A 83 2.66 -0.88 8.76
CA LEU A 83 3.12 -1.30 10.08
C LEU A 83 4.44 -2.08 9.94
N ASP A 84 5.30 -2.03 10.96
CA ASP A 84 6.46 -2.91 11.09
C ASP A 84 6.08 -4.26 11.74
N GLU A 85 7.07 -5.12 12.01
CA GLU A 85 6.88 -6.42 12.66
C GLU A 85 6.34 -6.29 14.10
N GLU A 86 6.66 -5.20 14.78
CA GLU A 86 6.20 -4.85 16.13
C GLU A 86 4.84 -4.11 16.11
N GLU A 87 4.15 -4.08 14.96
CA GLU A 87 2.89 -3.35 14.74
C GLU A 87 2.98 -1.83 14.93
N ASN A 88 4.17 -1.22 14.90
CA ASN A 88 4.28 0.24 14.93
C ASN A 88 4.02 0.80 13.54
N GLU A 89 3.29 1.92 13.51
CA GLU A 89 3.06 2.67 12.28
C GLU A 89 4.36 3.31 11.79
N ILE A 90 4.86 2.83 10.65
CA ILE A 90 5.99 3.41 9.93
C ILE A 90 5.52 4.59 9.08
N ALA A 91 4.40 4.43 8.38
CA ALA A 91 3.88 5.42 7.46
C ALA A 91 2.39 5.22 7.18
N THR A 92 1.69 6.32 6.93
CA THR A 92 0.31 6.31 6.45
C THR A 92 0.21 7.03 5.12
N ILE A 93 -0.40 6.39 4.12
CA ILE A 93 -0.60 6.91 2.78
C ILE A 93 -2.10 7.11 2.55
N PRO A 94 -2.63 8.33 2.71
CA PRO A 94 -4.01 8.63 2.34
C PRO A 94 -4.15 8.70 0.81
N PHE A 95 -5.30 8.27 0.31
CA PHE A 95 -5.70 8.42 -1.09
C PHE A 95 -7.22 8.45 -1.20
N LYS A 96 -7.74 8.99 -2.31
CA LYS A 96 -9.17 9.04 -2.56
C LYS A 96 -9.54 8.22 -3.79
N LEU A 97 -10.66 7.51 -3.69
CA LEU A 97 -11.32 6.91 -4.85
C LEU A 97 -12.49 7.79 -5.29
N GLU A 98 -12.54 8.12 -6.58
CA GLU A 98 -13.59 8.94 -7.20
C GLU A 98 -14.41 8.17 -8.23
#